data_AF-A0A6M0HVR5-F1
#
_entry.id   AF-A0A6M0HVR5-F1
#
_cell.length_a   1.000
_cell.length_b   1.000
_cell.length_c   1.000
_cell.angle_alpha   90.00
_cell.angle_beta   90.00
_cell.angle_gamma   90.00
#
_symmetry.space_group_name_H-M   'P 1'
#
loop_
_entity.id
_entity.type
_entity.pdbx_description
1 polymer ?
#
loop_
_entity_poly.entity_id
_entity_poly.type
_entity_poly.pdbx_seq_one_letter_code
_entity_poly.pdbx_strand_id
1 'polypeptide(L)'
;MPAPRFHLRRLAFTGPDVPVSGLDFVDGINLVWGASNGGKSFILAALDFMMGGKSPLPEIKMLRGYERVWLCLDLPGAGRVTLARAVAGGNFQLYEGEVDPLSPGGPGQALSADHKAKRPNVSGLLLGELGIGHHQIDRTLNGDKATFTFRHVAPYVLTD
;
A
#
# COMPACT_ATOMS: atom_id res chain seq x y z
N MET A 1 4.57 9.10 -24.36
CA MET A 1 5.01 8.49 -23.09
C MET A 1 3.96 7.47 -22.68
N PRO A 2 4.33 6.30 -22.13
CA PRO A 2 3.34 5.35 -21.61
C PRO A 2 2.57 6.00 -20.44
N ALA A 3 1.29 5.62 -20.27
CA ALA A 3 0.48 6.09 -19.14
C ALA A 3 1.18 5.76 -17.80
N PRO A 4 1.10 6.67 -16.80
CA PRO A 4 1.69 6.44 -15.48
C PRO A 4 1.08 5.19 -14.85
N ARG A 5 1.93 4.33 -14.29
CA ARG A 5 1.52 3.05 -13.67
C ARG A 5 2.44 2.70 -12.51
N PHE A 6 1.90 1.98 -11.53
CA PHE A 6 2.69 1.44 -10.44
C PHE A 6 3.13 0.02 -10.78
N HIS A 7 4.37 -0.32 -10.43
CA HIS A 7 4.84 -1.69 -10.48
C HIS A 7 5.00 -2.20 -9.05
N LEU A 8 4.27 -3.26 -8.68
CA LEU A 8 4.52 -3.99 -7.45
C LEU A 8 5.87 -4.71 -7.58
N ARG A 9 6.72 -4.64 -6.56
CA ARG A 9 8.02 -5.34 -6.54
C ARG A 9 8.10 -6.38 -5.46
N ARG A 10 7.71 -6.03 -4.24
CA ARG A 10 7.76 -6.95 -3.10
C ARG A 10 6.72 -6.59 -2.05
N LEU A 11 6.00 -7.59 -1.56
CA LEU A 11 5.17 -7.50 -0.36
C LEU A 11 5.81 -8.38 0.72
N ALA A 12 6.18 -7.83 1.86
CA ALA A 12 6.82 -8.60 2.93
C ALA A 12 6.25 -8.28 4.32
N PHE A 13 6.45 -9.21 5.24
CA PHE A 13 5.99 -9.16 6.62
C PHE A 13 7.17 -9.49 7.54
N THR A 14 7.28 -8.74 8.63
CA THR A 14 8.32 -8.94 9.66
C THR A 14 7.73 -8.89 11.06
N GLY A 15 8.32 -9.67 11.97
CA GLY A 15 8.13 -9.58 13.41
C GLY A 15 9.40 -10.02 14.14
N PRO A 16 9.52 -9.76 15.45
CA PRO A 16 10.74 -10.04 16.20
C PRO A 16 11.10 -11.53 16.25
N ASP A 17 10.10 -12.41 16.36
CA ASP A 17 10.30 -13.84 16.61
C ASP A 17 9.79 -14.75 15.47
N VAL A 18 9.59 -14.17 14.28
CA VAL A 18 9.13 -14.90 13.09
C VAL A 18 10.03 -14.58 11.90
N PRO A 19 10.33 -15.56 11.02
CA PRO A 19 11.13 -15.31 9.83
C PRO A 19 10.43 -14.31 8.91
N VAL A 20 11.21 -13.55 8.15
CA VAL A 20 10.65 -12.67 7.11
C VAL A 20 9.88 -13.53 6.11
N SER A 21 8.62 -13.18 5.87
CA SER A 21 7.80 -13.80 4.83
C SER A 21 7.47 -12.75 3.78
N GLY A 22 7.64 -13.09 2.51
CA GLY A 22 7.37 -12.15 1.43
C GLY A 22 7.06 -12.82 0.11
N LEU A 23 6.50 -12.00 -0.78
CA LEU A 23 6.16 -12.32 -2.15
C LEU A 23 6.81 -11.28 -3.05
N ASP A 24 7.65 -11.74 -3.97
CA ASP A 24 8.25 -10.92 -5.01
C ASP A 24 7.38 -10.94 -6.26
N PHE A 25 7.29 -9.79 -6.93
CA PHE A 25 6.53 -9.59 -8.15
C PHE A 25 7.49 -9.28 -9.31
N VAL A 26 7.22 -9.88 -10.46
CA VAL A 26 7.96 -9.62 -11.71
C VAL A 26 7.18 -8.69 -12.62
N ASP A 27 7.83 -8.15 -13.65
CA ASP A 27 7.15 -7.37 -14.67
C ASP A 27 6.16 -8.24 -15.46
N GLY A 28 5.01 -7.66 -15.81
CA GLY A 28 3.94 -8.34 -16.52
C GLY A 28 2.92 -9.00 -15.59
N ILE A 29 2.34 -10.11 -16.04
CA ILE A 29 1.27 -10.81 -15.33
C ILE A 29 1.88 -11.75 -14.29
N ASN A 30 1.47 -11.58 -13.03
CA ASN A 30 1.83 -12.47 -11.93
C ASN A 30 0.63 -13.36 -11.58
N LEU A 31 0.80 -14.68 -11.62
CA LEU A 31 -0.24 -15.64 -11.23
C LEU A 31 0.10 -16.25 -9.86
N VAL A 32 -0.69 -15.96 -8.84
CA VAL A 32 -0.55 -16.56 -7.52
C VAL A 32 -1.54 -17.73 -7.40
N TRP A 33 -1.03 -18.96 -7.36
CA TRP A 33 -1.84 -20.18 -7.25
C TRP A 33 -1.56 -20.95 -5.96
N GLY A 34 -2.50 -21.78 -5.54
CA GLY A 34 -2.40 -22.61 -4.34
C GLY A 34 -3.76 -23.07 -3.84
N ALA A 35 -3.77 -23.95 -2.83
CA ALA A 35 -5.00 -24.51 -2.25
C ALA A 35 -6.02 -23.42 -1.89
N SER A 36 -7.32 -23.75 -1.97
CA SER A 36 -8.37 -22.86 -1.45
C SER A 36 -8.06 -22.56 0.02
N ASN A 37 -8.06 -21.28 0.42
CA ASN A 37 -7.58 -20.78 1.73
C ASN A 37 -6.06 -20.66 1.95
N GLY A 38 -5.22 -20.85 0.92
CA GLY A 38 -3.76 -20.70 1.02
C GLY A 38 -3.22 -19.27 1.11
N GLY A 39 -4.04 -18.27 1.49
CA GLY A 39 -3.59 -16.88 1.64
C GLY A 39 -3.70 -15.99 0.39
N LYS A 40 -4.35 -16.45 -0.69
CA LYS A 40 -4.53 -15.65 -1.93
C LYS A 40 -5.32 -14.35 -1.67
N SER A 41 -6.50 -14.46 -1.06
CA SER A 41 -7.32 -13.29 -0.69
C SER A 41 -6.63 -12.41 0.35
N PHE A 42 -5.74 -12.99 1.17
CA PHE A 42 -4.94 -12.24 2.13
C PHE A 42 -3.92 -11.31 1.43
N ILE A 43 -3.31 -11.73 0.32
CA ILE A 43 -2.41 -10.86 -0.46
C ILE A 43 -3.16 -9.63 -0.97
N LEU A 44 -4.36 -9.81 -1.52
CA LEU A 44 -5.19 -8.68 -1.97
C LEU A 44 -5.57 -7.75 -0.82
N ALA A 45 -5.98 -8.31 0.33
CA ALA A 45 -6.26 -7.53 1.54
C ALA A 45 -5.02 -6.77 2.04
N ALA A 46 -3.83 -7.36 1.94
CA ALA A 46 -2.58 -6.71 2.30
C ALA A 46 -2.18 -5.58 1.35
N LEU A 47 -2.40 -5.76 0.05
CA LEU A 47 -2.22 -4.69 -0.93
C LEU A 47 -3.21 -3.54 -0.68
N ASP A 48 -4.49 -3.83 -0.42
CA ASP A 48 -5.47 -2.79 -0.08
C ASP A 48 -5.09 -2.04 1.20
N PHE A 49 -4.69 -2.78 2.23
CA PHE A 49 -4.18 -2.23 3.49
C PHE A 49 -2.97 -1.31 3.26
N MET A 50 -2.02 -1.71 2.43
CA MET A 50 -0.84 -0.91 2.10
C MET A 50 -1.14 0.27 1.17
N MET A 51 -2.24 0.21 0.41
CA MET A 51 -2.79 1.33 -0.36
C MET A 51 -3.79 2.19 0.46
N GLY A 52 -3.69 2.11 1.79
CA GLY A 52 -4.44 2.98 2.71
C GLY A 52 -5.86 2.53 3.02
N GLY A 53 -6.16 1.24 2.84
CA GLY A 53 -7.37 0.59 3.33
C GLY A 53 -7.57 0.85 4.82
N LYS A 54 -8.84 1.11 5.18
CA LYS A 54 -9.24 1.32 6.58
C LYS A 54 -9.50 0.01 7.32
N SER A 55 -9.87 -1.03 6.58
CA SER A 55 -10.07 -2.35 7.15
C SER A 55 -8.74 -2.86 7.71
N PRO A 56 -8.74 -3.41 8.93
CA PRO A 56 -7.56 -4.12 9.43
C PRO A 56 -7.26 -5.31 8.52
N LEU A 57 -6.02 -5.80 8.57
CA LEU A 57 -5.70 -7.07 7.94
C LEU A 57 -6.56 -8.19 8.54
N PRO A 58 -7.07 -9.13 7.74
CA PRO A 58 -7.81 -10.27 8.27
C PRO A 58 -6.99 -11.03 9.31
N GLU A 59 -7.61 -11.33 10.45
CA GLU A 59 -6.97 -12.15 11.49
C GLU A 59 -6.87 -13.60 11.03
N ILE A 60 -5.73 -13.94 10.44
CA ILE A 60 -5.39 -15.31 10.03
C ILE A 60 -4.24 -15.84 10.86
N LYS A 61 -4.17 -17.17 11.03
CA LYS A 61 -3.08 -17.80 11.80
C LYS A 61 -1.69 -17.44 11.23
N MET A 62 -1.59 -17.23 9.91
CA MET A 62 -0.34 -16.87 9.22
C MET A 62 0.16 -15.47 9.56
N LEU A 63 -0.71 -14.58 10.06
CA LEU A 63 -0.32 -13.21 10.43
C LEU A 63 0.23 -13.14 11.87
N ARG A 64 0.05 -14.20 12.69
CA ARG A 64 0.51 -14.21 14.08
C ARG A 64 2.03 -14.04 14.15
N GLY A 65 2.46 -13.16 15.05
CA GLY A 65 3.87 -12.84 15.28
C GLY A 65 4.42 -11.77 14.33
N TYR A 66 3.75 -11.47 13.20
CA TYR A 66 4.13 -10.36 12.33
C TYR A 66 3.58 -9.04 12.85
N GLU A 67 4.41 -8.01 12.86
CA GLU A 67 4.08 -6.69 13.41
C GLU A 67 4.12 -5.58 12.36
N ARG A 68 4.75 -5.82 11.22
CA ARG A 68 4.96 -4.80 10.19
C ARG A 68 4.89 -5.39 8.78
N VAL A 69 4.29 -4.60 7.89
CA VAL A 69 4.09 -4.90 6.47
C VAL A 69 4.93 -3.93 5.67
N TRP A 70 5.52 -4.44 4.59
CA TRP A 70 6.43 -3.74 3.70
C TRP A 70 5.94 -3.90 2.26
N LEU A 71 5.85 -2.81 1.52
CA LEU A 71 5.45 -2.81 0.13
C LEU A 71 6.46 -2.00 -0.69
N CYS A 72 7.29 -2.69 -1.46
CA CYS A 72 8.19 -2.08 -2.43
C CYS A 72 7.46 -1.89 -3.76
N LEU A 73 7.58 -0.68 -4.31
CA LEU A 73 6.93 -0.24 -5.54
C LEU A 73 7.92 0.51 -6.43
N ASP A 74 7.75 0.43 -7.74
CA ASP A 74 8.25 1.48 -8.62
C ASP A 74 7.09 2.44 -8.94
N LEU A 75 7.31 3.72 -8.63
CA LEU A 75 6.40 4.83 -8.87
C LEU A 75 6.86 5.66 -10.08
N PRO A 76 5.94 6.23 -10.89
CA PRO A 76 6.28 6.98 -12.10
C PRO A 76 7.24 8.17 -11.91
N GLY A 77 7.12 8.91 -10.82
CA GLY A 77 7.92 10.09 -10.51
C GLY A 77 9.06 9.76 -9.53
N ALA A 78 8.72 9.26 -8.35
CA ALA A 78 9.70 8.98 -7.29
C ALA A 78 10.65 7.80 -7.59
N GLY A 79 10.35 6.97 -8.61
CA GLY A 79 11.11 5.76 -8.88
C GLY A 79 10.83 4.67 -7.84
N ARG A 80 11.86 3.88 -7.50
CA ARG A 80 11.69 2.80 -6.51
C ARG A 80 11.56 3.34 -5.10
N VAL A 81 10.56 2.89 -4.37
CA VAL A 81 10.33 3.23 -2.95
C VAL A 81 9.84 2.01 -2.17
N THR A 82 9.96 2.08 -0.84
CA THR A 82 9.34 1.11 0.06
C THR A 82 8.42 1.80 1.07
N LEU A 83 7.16 1.37 1.15
CA LEU A 83 6.23 1.73 2.20
C LEU A 83 6.29 0.70 3.33
N ALA A 84 6.32 1.17 4.58
CA ALA A 84 6.16 0.34 5.76
C ALA A 84 4.97 0.80 6.60
N ARG A 85 4.20 -0.16 7.14
CA ARG A 85 3.07 0.10 8.03
C ARG A 85 3.00 -0.98 9.11
N ALA A 86 2.68 -0.61 10.34
CA ALA A 86 2.44 -1.61 11.38
C ALA A 86 1.19 -2.43 11.05
N VAL A 87 1.19 -3.74 11.35
CA VAL A 87 0.03 -4.64 11.16
C VAL A 87 -1.17 -4.15 11.96
N ALA A 88 -0.94 -3.56 13.13
CA ALA A 88 -1.96 -2.92 13.96
C ALA A 88 -2.59 -1.65 13.32
N GLY A 89 -2.10 -1.22 12.16
CA GLY A 89 -2.55 -0.03 11.45
C GLY A 89 -1.72 1.21 11.81
N GLY A 90 -2.33 2.38 11.70
CA GLY A 90 -1.65 3.66 11.88
C GLY A 90 -0.95 4.17 10.62
N ASN A 91 -0.04 5.13 10.81
CA ASN A 91 0.66 5.84 9.74
C ASN A 91 1.69 4.96 9.01
N PHE A 92 2.12 5.44 7.86
CA PHE A 92 3.14 4.80 7.04
C PHE A 92 4.48 5.49 7.22
N GLN A 93 5.53 4.73 6.98
CA GLN A 93 6.88 5.22 6.73
C GLN A 93 7.20 4.99 5.25
N LEU A 94 7.75 5.99 4.59
CA LEU A 94 8.24 5.94 3.22
C LEU A 94 9.77 5.94 3.25
N TYR A 95 10.35 4.98 2.56
CA TYR A 95 11.78 4.84 2.32
C TYR A 95 12.07 5.04 0.84
N GLU A 96 13.16 5.71 0.53
CA GLU A 96 13.68 5.78 -0.83
C GLU A 96 14.36 4.45 -1.19
N GLY A 97 14.07 3.93 -2.37
CA GLY A 97 14.60 2.64 -2.83
C GLY A 97 13.95 1.42 -2.19
N GLU A 98 14.56 0.27 -2.51
CA GLU A 98 14.26 -1.02 -1.89
C GLU A 98 15.06 -1.15 -0.60
N VAL A 99 14.39 -1.54 0.48
CA VAL A 99 15.04 -1.70 1.79
C VAL A 99 14.99 -3.15 2.24
N ASP A 100 16.02 -3.58 2.97
CA ASP A 100 15.97 -4.83 3.73
C ASP A 100 15.04 -4.62 4.94
N PRO A 101 13.92 -5.35 5.05
CA PRO A 101 13.00 -5.23 6.19
C PRO A 101 13.65 -5.46 7.57
N LEU A 102 14.76 -6.20 7.63
CA LEU A 102 15.51 -6.46 8.87
C LEU A 102 16.49 -5.35 9.23
N SER A 103 16.93 -4.56 8.23
CA SER A 103 17.84 -3.44 8.42
C SER A 103 17.47 -2.27 7.51
N PRO A 104 16.29 -1.66 7.71
CA PRO A 104 15.67 -0.74 6.74
C PRO A 104 16.33 0.64 6.68
N GLY A 105 17.32 0.91 7.53
CA GLY A 105 17.86 2.25 7.74
C GLY A 105 16.81 3.20 8.34
N GLY A 106 16.99 4.51 8.13
CA GLY A 106 16.04 5.54 8.56
C GLY A 106 15.00 5.83 7.48
N PRO A 107 13.71 6.04 7.82
CA PRO A 107 12.71 6.43 6.84
C PRO A 107 12.96 7.83 6.31
N GLY A 108 12.70 8.04 5.02
CA GLY A 108 12.78 9.37 4.41
C GLY A 108 11.62 10.27 4.83
N GLN A 109 10.40 9.72 4.92
CA GLN A 109 9.20 10.52 5.25
C GLN A 109 8.13 9.69 5.97
N ALA A 110 7.38 10.32 6.88
CA ALA A 110 6.16 9.74 7.44
C ALA A 110 4.92 10.18 6.64
N LEU A 111 4.03 9.24 6.31
CA LEU A 111 2.76 9.52 5.63
C LEU A 111 1.57 9.20 6.55
N SER A 112 0.61 10.12 6.60
CA SER A 112 -0.67 9.90 7.28
C SER A 112 -1.48 8.79 6.61
N ALA A 113 -2.09 7.94 7.42
CA ALA A 113 -3.15 7.04 6.96
C ALA A 113 -4.52 7.74 6.85
N ASP A 114 -4.68 8.90 7.48
CA ASP A 114 -5.83 9.78 7.22
C ASP A 114 -5.62 10.52 5.89
N HIS A 115 -6.44 10.13 4.90
CA HIS A 115 -6.46 10.66 3.54
C HIS A 115 -6.87 12.13 3.43
N LYS A 116 -7.41 12.73 4.50
CA LYS A 116 -7.77 14.15 4.56
C LYS A 116 -6.75 14.99 5.32
N ALA A 117 -5.71 14.37 5.87
CA ALA A 117 -4.70 15.09 6.62
C ALA A 117 -3.95 16.06 5.71
N LYS A 118 -3.71 17.29 6.21
CA LYS A 118 -2.94 18.33 5.49
C LYS A 118 -1.45 17.99 5.36
N ARG A 119 -0.93 17.17 6.27
CA ARG A 119 0.43 16.61 6.19
C ARG A 119 0.49 15.55 5.08
N PRO A 120 1.70 15.21 4.57
CA PRO A 120 1.86 14.13 3.61
C PRO A 120 1.07 12.88 4.02
N ASN A 121 0.36 12.28 3.07
CA ASN A 121 -0.54 11.16 3.31
C ASN A 121 -0.50 10.19 2.13
N VAL A 122 -0.86 8.93 2.37
CA VAL A 122 -0.72 7.86 1.37
C VAL A 122 -1.53 8.12 0.10
N SER A 123 -2.74 8.69 0.22
CA SER A 123 -3.53 9.06 -0.97
C SER A 123 -2.87 10.17 -1.78
N GLY A 124 -2.31 11.17 -1.11
CA GLY A 124 -1.60 12.27 -1.77
C GLY A 124 -0.38 11.78 -2.55
N LEU A 125 0.40 10.87 -1.97
CA LEU A 125 1.51 10.21 -2.67
C LEU A 125 1.00 9.47 -3.91
N LEU A 126 0.09 8.51 -3.74
CA LEU A 126 -0.38 7.67 -4.84
C LEU A 126 -1.04 8.50 -5.96
N LEU A 127 -1.91 9.45 -5.63
CA LEU A 127 -2.55 10.29 -6.65
C LEU A 127 -1.56 11.23 -7.34
N GLY A 128 -0.58 11.76 -6.62
CA GLY A 128 0.49 12.59 -7.19
C GLY A 128 1.32 11.83 -8.22
N GLU A 129 1.69 10.60 -7.90
CA GLU A 129 2.46 9.71 -8.77
C GLU A 129 1.69 9.29 -10.04
N LEU A 130 0.35 9.32 -10.01
CA LEU A 130 -0.49 9.11 -11.19
C LEU A 130 -0.74 10.39 -12.00
N GLY A 131 -0.17 11.53 -11.59
CA GLY A 131 -0.41 12.84 -12.21
C GLY A 131 -1.82 13.40 -11.96
N ILE A 132 -2.56 12.82 -11.01
CA ILE A 132 -3.90 13.28 -10.62
C ILE A 132 -3.78 14.37 -9.55
N GLY A 133 -2.88 14.21 -8.57
CA GLY A 133 -2.70 15.20 -7.51
C GLY A 133 -3.96 15.44 -6.65
N HIS A 134 -4.14 16.69 -6.20
CA HIS A 134 -5.21 17.06 -5.26
C HIS A 134 -6.44 17.60 -5.97
N HIS A 135 -7.57 16.89 -5.82
CA HIS A 135 -8.85 17.31 -6.36
C HIS A 135 -9.99 17.20 -5.34
N GLN A 136 -11.09 17.86 -5.64
CA GLN A 136 -12.37 17.72 -4.94
C GLN A 136 -13.41 17.15 -5.90
N ILE A 137 -14.32 16.36 -5.36
CA ILE A 137 -15.47 15.81 -6.07
C ILE A 137 -16.74 16.24 -5.35
N ASP A 138 -17.83 16.43 -6.10
CA ASP A 138 -19.14 16.65 -5.52
C ASP A 138 -19.65 15.32 -4.96
N ARG A 139 -19.94 15.31 -3.65
CA ARG A 139 -20.43 14.13 -2.93
C ARG A 139 -21.95 14.08 -2.88
N THR A 140 -22.61 15.22 -2.98
CA THR A 140 -24.07 15.33 -2.92
C THR A 140 -24.59 16.09 -4.13
N LEU A 141 -25.87 15.89 -4.44
CA LEU A 141 -26.58 16.64 -5.49
C LEU A 141 -26.68 18.15 -5.19
N ASN A 142 -26.41 18.56 -3.95
CA ASN A 142 -26.41 19.95 -3.50
C ASN A 142 -25.03 20.62 -3.66
N GLY A 143 -24.02 19.89 -4.17
CA GLY A 143 -22.68 20.42 -4.39
C GLY A 143 -21.77 20.38 -3.16
N ASP A 144 -22.09 19.57 -2.14
CA ASP A 144 -21.18 19.38 -1.02
C ASP A 144 -19.92 18.66 -1.48
N LYS A 145 -18.76 19.27 -1.25
CA LYS A 145 -17.49 18.77 -1.74
C LYS A 145 -16.85 17.76 -0.80
N ALA A 146 -16.21 16.76 -1.37
CA ALA A 146 -15.30 15.85 -0.68
C ALA A 146 -13.94 15.83 -1.38
N THR A 147 -12.86 15.66 -0.61
CA THR A 147 -11.53 15.44 -1.16
C THR A 147 -11.51 14.13 -1.95
N PHE A 148 -11.03 14.19 -3.19
CA PHE A 148 -10.71 12.99 -3.96
C PHE A 148 -9.48 12.31 -3.35
N THR A 149 -9.56 11.00 -3.18
CA THR A 149 -8.54 10.19 -2.50
C THR A 149 -8.39 8.88 -3.24
N PHE A 150 -7.26 8.20 -3.08
CA PHE A 150 -7.02 6.90 -3.71
C PHE A 150 -8.10 5.87 -3.33
N ARG A 151 -8.78 6.06 -2.20
CA ARG A 151 -9.89 5.20 -1.77
C ARG A 151 -11.11 5.24 -2.67
N HIS A 152 -11.28 6.26 -3.51
CA HIS A 152 -12.35 6.29 -4.49
C HIS A 152 -12.06 5.41 -5.71
N VAL A 153 -10.79 5.12 -6.00
CA VAL A 153 -10.40 4.27 -7.15
C VAL A 153 -10.04 2.85 -6.73
N ALA A 154 -9.63 2.64 -5.47
CA ALA A 154 -9.21 1.35 -4.94
C ALA A 154 -10.16 0.17 -5.29
N PRO A 155 -11.50 0.28 -5.19
CA PRO A 155 -12.40 -0.83 -5.51
C PRO A 155 -12.38 -1.28 -6.98
N TYR A 156 -11.88 -0.44 -7.90
CA TYR A 156 -11.79 -0.75 -9.32
C TYR A 156 -10.42 -1.31 -9.73
N VAL A 157 -9.42 -1.19 -8.85
CA VAL A 157 -8.05 -1.65 -9.12
C VAL A 157 -7.64 -2.83 -8.22
N LEU A 158 -8.34 -3.03 -7.10
CA LEU A 158 -8.20 -4.16 -6.20
C LEU A 158 -9.55 -4.87 -6.11
N THR A 159 -9.69 -5.98 -6.82
CA THR A 159 -10.93 -6.78 -6.91
C THR A 159 -10.62 -8.25 -6.68
N ASP A 160 -11.52 -8.93 -5.97
CA ASP A 160 -11.58 -10.39 -5.84
C ASP A 160 -12.64 -11.02 -6.76
#